data_AF-A0A2T6FNX9-F1
#
_entry.id   AF-A0A2T6FNX9-F1
#
_cell.length_a   1.000
_cell.length_b   1.000
_cell.length_c   1.000
_cell.angle_alpha   90.00
_cell.angle_beta   90.00
_cell.angle_gamma   90.00
#
_symmetry.space_group_name_H-M   'P 1'
#
loop_
_entity.id
_entity.type
_entity.pdbx_description
1 polymer ?
#
loop_
_entity_poly.entity_id
_entity_poly.type
_entity_poly.pdbx_seq_one_letter_code
_entity_poly.pdbx_strand_id
1 'polypeptide(L)'
;MKKLISTLVISLSALVSINTNAVVIDASTIIPNENILQNFNGLDWVYAGPIGTGEWGLGNIEAPEYRASEGWRYATADEWARRPDWTHFIIGSASLMPEAGFTDHSVYRFASEYWSNFNHIDLSDAAEGKITNGFDIGSLEDVYDTWYVRDAIVSSVPESSALALFALSILGLGIIRRKNSKQ
;
A
#
# COMPACT_ATOMS: atom_id res chain seq x y z
N MET A 1 55.00 31.84 -34.00
CA MET A 1 53.68 31.62 -34.64
C MET A 1 52.80 30.88 -33.65
N LYS A 2 51.80 31.55 -33.09
CA LYS A 2 51.03 31.08 -31.93
C LYS A 2 49.75 30.39 -32.40
N LYS A 3 49.61 29.13 -31.99
CA LYS A 3 48.40 28.37 -31.60
C LYS A 3 47.11 28.58 -32.42
N LEU A 4 46.53 27.48 -32.91
CA LEU A 4 45.17 27.07 -32.50
C LEU A 4 44.89 25.65 -33.00
N ILE A 5 44.88 24.75 -32.02
CA ILE A 5 44.39 23.37 -32.07
C ILE A 5 42.86 23.44 -31.87
N SER A 6 42.17 22.38 -32.31
CA SER A 6 40.96 21.81 -31.70
C SER A 6 39.59 22.13 -32.31
N THR A 7 39.04 21.08 -32.94
CA THR A 7 37.76 20.41 -32.61
C THR A 7 36.45 21.04 -33.08
N LEU A 8 35.75 20.34 -33.98
CA LEU A 8 34.29 20.34 -34.01
C LEU A 8 33.75 19.04 -34.63
N VAL A 9 33.73 17.97 -33.84
CA VAL A 9 32.79 16.86 -34.03
C VAL A 9 31.87 16.94 -32.83
N ILE A 10 30.78 17.71 -32.96
CA ILE A 10 29.71 17.73 -31.95
C ILE A 10 28.74 16.63 -32.33
N SER A 11 28.78 15.56 -31.55
CA SER A 11 27.85 14.45 -31.53
C SER A 11 26.41 14.95 -31.43
N LEU A 12 25.62 14.70 -32.47
CA LEU A 12 24.17 14.87 -32.43
C LEU A 12 23.56 13.64 -31.73
N SER A 13 23.74 13.56 -30.42
CA SER A 13 22.99 12.64 -29.56
C SER A 13 21.79 13.42 -29.03
N ALA A 14 20.73 13.52 -29.85
CA ALA A 14 19.45 14.01 -29.38
C ALA A 14 18.95 13.04 -28.30
N LEU A 15 19.05 13.47 -27.05
CA LEU A 15 18.40 12.85 -25.91
C LEU A 15 16.89 12.84 -26.19
N VAL A 16 16.37 11.70 -26.64
CA VAL A 16 14.95 11.42 -26.56
C VAL A 16 14.64 11.29 -25.07
N SER A 17 14.23 12.41 -24.46
CA SER A 17 13.64 12.40 -23.14
C SER A 17 12.24 11.81 -23.30
N ILE A 18 12.14 10.50 -23.08
CA ILE A 18 10.85 9.82 -22.94
C ILE A 18 10.26 10.36 -21.64
N ASN A 19 9.29 11.26 -21.74
CA ASN A 19 8.41 11.60 -20.63
C ASN A 19 7.53 10.37 -20.40
N THR A 20 8.00 9.42 -19.59
CA THR A 20 7.15 8.36 -19.05
C THR A 20 6.18 9.00 -18.07
N ASN A 21 4.99 9.34 -18.53
CA ASN A 21 3.88 9.57 -17.61
C ASN A 21 3.62 8.25 -16.90
N ALA A 22 3.49 8.29 -15.56
CA ALA A 22 3.03 7.11 -14.83
C ALA A 22 1.65 6.74 -15.38
N VAL A 23 1.48 5.46 -15.68
CA VAL A 23 0.22 4.89 -16.15
C VAL A 23 -0.35 4.11 -14.98
N VAL A 24 -1.66 4.24 -14.76
CA VAL A 24 -2.36 3.45 -13.73
C VAL A 24 -2.05 1.98 -13.94
N ILE A 25 -1.60 1.29 -12.90
CA ILE A 25 -1.45 -0.16 -12.90
C ILE A 25 -2.85 -0.75 -12.99
N ASP A 26 -3.06 -1.64 -13.97
CA ASP A 26 -4.38 -2.17 -14.28
C ASP A 26 -5.02 -2.94 -13.11
N ALA A 27 -6.35 -2.89 -12.99
CA ALA A 27 -7.13 -3.60 -11.96
C ALA A 27 -6.97 -5.13 -12.01
N SER A 28 -6.49 -5.71 -13.12
CA SER A 28 -6.13 -7.13 -13.19
C SER A 28 -4.86 -7.47 -12.41
N THR A 29 -4.04 -6.49 -12.07
CA THR A 29 -2.86 -6.66 -11.21
C THR A 29 -3.22 -6.37 -9.77
N ILE A 30 -3.20 -7.40 -8.92
CA ILE A 30 -3.51 -7.30 -7.49
C ILE A 30 -2.54 -6.33 -6.80
N ILE A 31 -3.06 -5.50 -5.89
CA ILE A 31 -2.22 -4.64 -5.05
C ILE A 31 -1.41 -5.52 -4.08
N PRO A 32 -0.07 -5.43 -4.06
CA PRO A 32 0.76 -6.20 -3.13
C PRO A 32 0.38 -5.93 -1.67
N ASN A 33 0.36 -6.97 -0.84
CA ASN A 33 -0.03 -6.85 0.57
C ASN A 33 0.92 -5.95 1.36
N GLU A 34 2.18 -5.84 0.96
CA GLU A 34 3.16 -4.94 1.54
C GLU A 34 2.79 -3.46 1.38
N ASN A 35 1.99 -3.11 0.38
CA ASN A 35 1.54 -1.74 0.10
C ASN A 35 0.26 -1.37 0.87
N ILE A 36 -0.28 -2.30 1.67
CA ILE A 36 -1.58 -2.20 2.32
C ILE A 36 -1.39 -2.32 3.84
N LEU A 37 -2.11 -1.51 4.60
CA LEU A 37 -2.22 -1.71 6.04
C LEU A 37 -3.24 -2.82 6.32
N GLN A 38 -2.75 -4.01 6.69
CA GLN A 38 -3.60 -5.17 6.86
C GLN A 38 -4.21 -5.27 8.27
N ASN A 39 -5.47 -5.74 8.33
CA ASN A 39 -6.15 -6.13 9.56
C ASN A 39 -6.17 -5.07 10.68
N PHE A 40 -6.32 -3.79 10.32
CA PHE A 40 -6.54 -2.72 11.28
C PHE A 40 -8.04 -2.61 11.61
N ASN A 41 -8.40 -2.91 12.85
CA ASN A 41 -9.81 -2.94 13.31
C ASN A 41 -10.72 -3.85 12.45
N GLY A 42 -10.16 -4.95 11.92
CA GLY A 42 -10.88 -5.92 11.08
C GLY A 42 -10.98 -5.55 9.60
N LEU A 43 -10.30 -4.48 9.17
CA LEU A 43 -10.26 -4.03 7.78
C LEU A 43 -8.84 -3.93 7.26
N ASP A 44 -8.67 -4.12 5.96
CA ASP A 44 -7.47 -3.68 5.26
C ASP A 44 -7.70 -2.24 4.77
N TRP A 45 -6.71 -1.38 4.96
CA TRP A 45 -6.73 0.03 4.55
C TRP A 45 -5.65 0.28 3.50
N VAL A 46 -6.00 1.02 2.45
CA VAL A 46 -5.06 1.45 1.42
C VAL A 46 -5.03 2.96 1.34
N TYR A 47 -3.82 3.50 1.28
CA TYR A 47 -3.56 4.89 0.93
C TYR A 47 -3.51 4.97 -0.60
N ALA A 48 -4.58 5.47 -1.20
CA ALA A 48 -4.87 5.35 -2.63
C ALA A 48 -4.34 6.49 -3.49
N GLY A 49 -3.98 7.64 -2.92
CA GLY A 49 -3.35 8.71 -3.68
C GLY A 49 -3.44 10.09 -3.04
N PRO A 50 -2.77 11.08 -3.64
CA PRO A 50 -2.61 12.44 -3.10
C PRO A 50 -3.81 13.36 -3.35
N ILE A 51 -4.90 12.82 -3.91
CA ILE A 51 -6.07 13.63 -4.29
C ILE A 51 -7.37 12.86 -4.08
N GLY A 52 -8.46 13.62 -3.91
CA GLY A 52 -9.83 13.14 -3.93
C GLY A 52 -10.28 12.77 -5.34
N THR A 53 -11.30 11.92 -5.47
CA THR A 53 -11.87 11.50 -6.78
C THR A 53 -12.52 12.62 -7.58
N GLY A 54 -12.89 13.72 -6.94
CA GLY A 54 -13.40 14.94 -7.58
C GLY A 54 -12.31 15.92 -8.01
N GLU A 55 -11.14 15.85 -7.38
CA GLU A 55 -10.05 16.81 -7.56
C GLU A 55 -9.40 16.63 -8.94
N TRP A 56 -9.18 17.75 -9.63
CA TRP A 56 -8.64 17.83 -11.01
C TRP A 56 -9.53 17.19 -12.09
N GLY A 57 -10.75 16.80 -11.73
CA GLY A 57 -11.76 16.25 -12.63
C GLY A 57 -11.76 14.73 -12.69
N LEU A 58 -12.84 14.19 -13.27
CA LEU A 58 -13.06 12.74 -13.35
C LEU A 58 -11.93 12.03 -14.10
N GLY A 59 -11.43 10.94 -13.49
CA GLY A 59 -10.43 10.05 -14.09
C GLY A 59 -8.97 10.34 -13.71
N ASN A 60 -8.69 11.29 -12.82
CA ASN A 60 -7.33 11.47 -12.28
C ASN A 60 -7.00 10.42 -11.21
N ILE A 61 -7.97 10.06 -10.39
CA ILE A 61 -7.91 8.92 -9.48
C ILE A 61 -9.20 8.11 -9.63
N GLU A 62 -9.03 6.80 -9.66
CA GLU A 62 -10.11 5.83 -9.78
C GLU A 62 -10.83 5.65 -8.45
N ALA A 63 -12.15 5.52 -8.56
CA ALA A 63 -13.02 5.11 -7.47
C ALA A 63 -12.73 3.65 -7.07
N PRO A 64 -13.03 3.21 -5.82
CA PRO A 64 -12.73 1.86 -5.36
C PRO A 64 -13.41 0.77 -6.22
N GLU A 65 -14.52 1.09 -6.90
CA GLU A 65 -15.21 0.20 -7.83
C GLU A 65 -14.32 -0.29 -8.98
N TYR A 66 -13.30 0.50 -9.37
CA TYR A 66 -12.31 0.10 -10.36
C TYR A 66 -11.64 -1.24 -10.00
N ARG A 67 -11.49 -1.51 -8.70
CA ARG A 67 -10.90 -2.75 -8.15
C ARG A 67 -11.88 -3.52 -7.27
N ALA A 68 -13.17 -3.48 -7.59
CA ALA A 68 -14.22 -4.18 -6.83
C ALA A 68 -13.99 -5.71 -6.72
N SER A 69 -13.25 -6.33 -7.66
CA SER A 69 -12.87 -7.74 -7.61
C SER A 69 -11.96 -8.10 -6.43
N GLU A 70 -11.20 -7.13 -5.91
CA GLU A 70 -10.37 -7.27 -4.71
C GLU A 70 -11.15 -6.93 -3.43
N GLY A 71 -12.43 -6.54 -3.54
CA GLY A 71 -13.29 -6.17 -2.42
C GLY A 71 -13.11 -4.74 -1.91
N TRP A 72 -12.36 -3.89 -2.62
CA TRP A 72 -12.20 -2.48 -2.26
C TRP A 72 -13.52 -1.72 -2.36
N ARG A 73 -13.75 -0.84 -1.39
CA ARG A 73 -14.94 -0.01 -1.26
C ARG A 73 -14.63 1.26 -0.49
N TYR A 74 -15.56 2.21 -0.59
CA TYR A 74 -15.60 3.34 0.32
C TYR A 74 -15.77 2.87 1.76
N ALA A 75 -15.05 3.51 2.69
CA ALA A 75 -15.28 3.31 4.11
C ALA A 75 -16.62 3.94 4.50
N THR A 76 -17.39 3.25 5.34
CA THR A 76 -18.56 3.84 6.00
C THR A 76 -18.14 4.86 7.05
N ALA A 77 -19.05 5.72 7.48
CA ALA A 77 -18.78 6.72 8.53
C ALA A 77 -18.25 6.09 9.84
N ASP A 78 -18.82 4.96 10.25
CA ASP A 78 -18.41 4.25 11.47
C ASP A 78 -17.04 3.57 11.35
N GLU A 79 -16.67 3.11 10.16
CA GLU A 79 -15.33 2.58 9.87
C GLU A 79 -14.31 3.73 9.81
N TRP A 80 -14.65 4.84 9.17
CA TRP A 80 -13.82 6.03 9.07
C TRP A 80 -13.54 6.69 10.42
N ALA A 81 -14.52 6.66 11.34
CA ALA A 81 -14.34 7.10 12.72
C ALA A 81 -13.31 6.26 13.49
N ARG A 82 -13.06 5.02 13.04
CA ARG A 82 -12.09 4.06 13.62
C ARG A 82 -10.91 3.80 12.70
N ARG A 83 -10.66 4.68 11.72
CA ARG A 83 -9.57 4.57 10.76
C ARG A 83 -8.20 4.61 11.45
N PRO A 84 -7.15 4.08 10.81
CA PRO A 84 -5.78 4.25 11.28
C PRO A 84 -5.37 5.73 11.32
N ASP A 85 -4.40 6.05 12.18
CA ASP A 85 -3.59 7.26 12.00
C ASP A 85 -2.55 7.03 10.88
N TRP A 86 -2.12 8.08 10.18
CA TRP A 86 -1.14 7.98 9.09
C TRP A 86 0.14 7.26 9.52
N THR A 87 0.56 7.41 10.77
CA THR A 87 1.74 6.71 11.31
C THR A 87 1.63 5.18 11.30
N HIS A 88 0.43 4.61 11.22
CA HIS A 88 0.24 3.15 11.14
C HIS A 88 0.68 2.57 9.80
N PHE A 89 0.75 3.39 8.75
CA PHE A 89 1.25 2.96 7.44
C PHE A 89 2.79 2.94 7.39
N ILE A 90 3.49 3.40 8.44
CA ILE A 90 4.96 3.30 8.55
C ILE A 90 5.38 1.84 8.68
N ILE A 91 6.37 1.44 7.88
CA ILE A 91 6.95 0.10 7.92
C ILE A 91 8.11 0.08 8.91
N GLY A 92 8.05 -0.86 9.87
CA GLY A 92 9.12 -1.07 10.84
C GLY A 92 9.18 0.06 11.88
N SER A 93 10.38 0.60 12.10
CA SER A 93 10.66 1.65 13.09
C SER A 93 11.20 2.92 12.46
N ALA A 94 10.86 3.19 11.20
CA ALA A 94 11.26 4.41 10.52
C ALA A 94 10.66 5.64 11.22
N SER A 95 11.41 6.74 11.24
CA SER A 95 10.92 8.05 11.65
C SER A 95 10.81 8.91 10.41
N LEU A 96 9.58 9.21 10.00
CA LEU A 96 9.31 9.97 8.78
C LEU A 96 8.90 11.40 9.13
N MET A 97 9.37 12.35 8.33
CA MET A 97 8.81 13.70 8.30
C MET A 97 7.62 13.69 7.33
N PRO A 98 6.45 14.23 7.70
CA PRO A 98 5.29 14.21 6.84
C PRO A 98 5.46 15.26 5.71
N GLU A 99 5.97 14.80 4.57
CA GLU A 99 6.20 15.61 3.38
C GLU A 99 5.21 15.30 2.25
N ALA A 100 4.94 16.28 1.40
CA ALA A 100 4.26 16.09 0.14
C ALA A 100 5.19 15.43 -0.90
N GLY A 101 4.64 14.65 -1.82
CA GLY A 101 5.39 13.98 -2.89
C GLY A 101 6.19 12.77 -2.41
N PHE A 102 5.75 12.11 -1.33
CA PHE A 102 6.44 10.96 -0.76
C PHE A 102 6.31 9.72 -1.65
N THR A 103 7.43 9.03 -1.92
CA THR A 103 7.51 7.96 -2.96
C THR A 103 8.11 6.63 -2.45
N ASP A 104 8.56 6.54 -1.21
CA ASP A 104 9.36 5.40 -0.73
C ASP A 104 8.51 4.27 -0.11
N HIS A 105 8.13 3.30 -0.95
CA HIS A 105 7.43 2.06 -0.53
C HIS A 105 8.23 1.17 0.45
N SER A 106 9.54 1.38 0.62
CA SER A 106 10.34 0.55 1.53
C SER A 106 10.12 0.87 3.01
N VAL A 107 9.62 2.07 3.30
CA VAL A 107 9.40 2.56 4.68
C VAL A 107 7.95 2.98 4.95
N TYR A 108 7.09 3.01 3.94
CA TYR A 108 5.70 3.41 4.08
C TYR A 108 4.79 2.65 3.11
N ARG A 109 3.56 2.36 3.56
CA ARG A 109 2.57 1.60 2.81
C ARG A 109 1.62 2.54 2.05
N PHE A 110 1.66 2.50 0.72
CA PHE A 110 0.68 3.18 -0.13
C PHE A 110 0.58 2.49 -1.49
N ALA A 111 -0.41 2.85 -2.30
CA ALA A 111 -0.63 2.20 -3.60
C ALA A 111 -1.15 3.18 -4.65
N SER A 112 -0.64 4.42 -4.69
CA SER A 112 -1.17 5.48 -5.56
C SER A 112 -1.17 5.07 -7.04
N GLU A 113 -0.17 4.31 -7.45
CA GLU A 113 0.03 3.84 -8.83
C GLU A 113 -1.06 2.88 -9.29
N TYR A 114 -1.78 2.28 -8.34
CA TYR A 114 -2.85 1.31 -8.61
C TYR A 114 -4.21 1.97 -8.80
N TRP A 115 -4.33 3.26 -8.49
CA TRP A 115 -5.56 4.03 -8.56
C TRP A 115 -5.45 5.25 -9.48
N SER A 116 -4.24 5.67 -9.83
CA SER A 116 -4.04 6.94 -10.54
C SER A 116 -2.73 6.92 -11.32
N ASN A 117 -2.47 8.00 -12.04
CA ASN A 117 -1.17 8.28 -12.66
C ASN A 117 -0.17 8.90 -11.66
N PHE A 118 -0.42 8.83 -10.35
CA PHE A 118 0.52 9.26 -9.30
C PHE A 118 1.35 8.09 -8.78
N ASN A 119 2.61 8.37 -8.49
CA ASN A 119 3.56 7.45 -7.84
C ASN A 119 3.99 7.94 -6.45
N HIS A 120 3.19 8.83 -5.88
CA HIS A 120 3.44 9.45 -4.60
C HIS A 120 2.13 9.67 -3.86
N ILE A 121 2.29 10.04 -2.60
CA ILE A 121 1.24 10.50 -1.69
C ILE A 121 1.72 11.74 -0.95
N ASP A 122 0.81 12.49 -0.35
CA ASP A 122 1.13 13.69 0.40
C ASP A 122 0.98 13.42 1.91
N LEU A 123 2.05 12.92 2.54
CA LEU A 123 2.05 12.57 3.97
C LEU A 123 1.71 13.77 4.86
N SER A 124 2.05 14.98 4.42
CA SER A 124 1.65 16.22 5.08
C SER A 124 0.13 16.33 5.23
N ASP A 125 -0.64 15.97 4.21
CA ASP A 125 -2.09 16.12 4.23
C ASP A 125 -2.72 15.06 5.14
N ALA A 126 -2.24 13.82 5.10
CA ALA A 126 -2.64 12.80 6.08
C ALA A 126 -2.29 13.18 7.52
N ALA A 127 -1.11 13.78 7.77
CA ALA A 127 -0.71 14.26 9.09
C ALA A 127 -1.54 15.45 9.58
N GLU A 128 -2.04 16.30 8.67
CA GLU A 128 -2.95 17.40 8.97
C GLU A 128 -4.43 16.97 9.04
N GLY A 129 -4.71 15.70 8.75
CA GLY A 129 -6.07 15.14 8.75
C GLY A 129 -6.90 15.49 7.51
N LYS A 130 -6.27 15.99 6.45
CA LYS A 130 -6.88 16.26 5.15
C LYS A 130 -6.94 14.98 4.32
N ILE A 131 -7.78 14.07 4.79
CA ILE A 131 -8.01 12.78 4.13
C ILE A 131 -9.49 12.58 3.86
N THR A 132 -9.78 11.91 2.76
CA THR A 132 -11.13 11.58 2.30
C THR A 132 -11.26 10.09 2.03
N ASN A 133 -12.48 9.57 2.13
CA ASN A 133 -12.77 8.26 1.57
C ASN A 133 -12.91 8.31 0.03
N GLY A 134 -12.92 9.49 -0.58
CA GLY A 134 -13.12 9.68 -2.02
C GLY A 134 -14.59 9.67 -2.46
N PHE A 135 -15.56 9.77 -1.55
CA PHE A 135 -16.99 9.88 -1.90
C PHE A 135 -17.77 10.91 -1.08
N ASP A 136 -17.93 10.69 0.23
CA ASP A 136 -18.86 11.45 1.07
C ASP A 136 -18.28 11.85 2.44
N ILE A 137 -17.04 11.46 2.72
CA ILE A 137 -16.35 11.79 3.97
C ILE A 137 -15.08 12.56 3.65
N GLY A 138 -14.86 13.68 4.35
CA GLY A 138 -13.79 14.62 4.03
C GLY A 138 -14.20 15.58 2.92
N SER A 139 -13.23 16.18 2.23
CA SER A 139 -13.47 17.03 1.07
C SER A 139 -13.05 16.30 -0.21
N LEU A 140 -13.86 16.42 -1.27
CA LEU A 140 -13.49 15.97 -2.62
C LEU A 140 -12.77 17.05 -3.43
N GLU A 141 -12.74 18.26 -2.88
CA GLU A 141 -12.12 19.46 -3.42
C GLU A 141 -11.03 19.89 -2.41
N ASP A 142 -9.90 20.43 -2.85
CA ASP A 142 -8.75 20.88 -2.03
C ASP A 142 -7.64 19.85 -1.74
N VAL A 143 -7.33 18.94 -2.68
CA VAL A 143 -6.13 18.06 -2.62
C VAL A 143 -6.08 17.24 -1.32
N TYR A 144 -7.18 16.53 -0.99
CA TYR A 144 -7.21 15.63 0.16
C TYR A 144 -6.78 14.24 -0.27
N ASP A 145 -5.95 13.60 0.52
CA ASP A 145 -5.46 12.26 0.23
C ASP A 145 -6.58 11.23 0.40
N THR A 146 -6.68 10.28 -0.54
CA THR A 146 -7.78 9.32 -0.60
C THR A 146 -7.40 7.99 0.04
N TRP A 147 -8.23 7.50 0.97
CA TRP A 147 -8.09 6.16 1.55
C TRP A 147 -9.31 5.29 1.29
N TYR A 148 -9.08 4.03 0.92
CA TYR A 148 -10.12 3.02 0.74
C TYR A 148 -9.95 1.85 1.71
N VAL A 149 -11.01 1.05 1.83
CA VAL A 149 -11.02 -0.14 2.69
C VAL A 149 -11.51 -1.37 1.96
N ARG A 150 -11.12 -2.54 2.47
CA ARG A 150 -11.78 -3.82 2.20
C ARG A 150 -11.84 -4.62 3.49
N ASP A 151 -12.67 -5.66 3.51
CA ASP A 151 -12.69 -6.59 4.63
C ASP A 151 -11.32 -7.27 4.74
N ALA A 152 -10.80 -7.41 5.95
CA ALA A 152 -9.46 -7.97 6.15
C ALA A 152 -9.37 -9.38 5.55
N ILE A 153 -8.43 -9.56 4.63
CA ILE A 153 -8.16 -10.88 4.07
C ILE A 153 -7.34 -11.64 5.12
N VAL A 154 -8.03 -12.39 5.98
CA VAL A 154 -7.39 -13.28 6.93
C VAL A 154 -6.67 -14.35 6.14
N SER A 155 -5.34 -14.23 6.00
CA SER A 155 -4.55 -15.38 5.61
C SER A 155 -4.72 -16.41 6.72
N SER A 156 -5.28 -17.59 6.39
CA SER A 156 -5.34 -18.69 7.32
C SER A 156 -3.91 -19.06 7.68
N VAL A 157 -3.44 -18.60 8.84
CA VAL A 157 -2.17 -19.04 9.40
C VAL A 157 -2.28 -20.56 9.51
N PRO A 158 -1.41 -21.36 8.84
CA PRO A 158 -1.41 -22.80 9.02
C PRO A 158 -1.26 -23.08 10.51
N GLU A 159 -2.14 -23.90 11.08
CA GLU A 159 -2.07 -24.26 12.51
C GLU A 159 -0.62 -24.57 12.88
N SER A 160 -0.13 -23.91 13.94
CA SER A 160 1.28 -23.97 14.32
C SER A 160 1.72 -25.43 14.37
N SER A 161 2.74 -25.78 13.58
CA SER A 161 3.31 -27.13 13.54
C SER A 161 3.76 -27.60 14.94
N ALA A 162 3.93 -26.66 15.88
CA ALA A 162 4.17 -26.93 17.29
C ALA A 162 3.02 -27.72 17.95
N LEU A 163 1.75 -27.44 17.63
CA LEU A 163 0.61 -28.20 18.15
C LEU A 163 0.58 -29.62 17.60
N ALA A 164 0.89 -29.78 16.31
CA ALA A 164 1.01 -31.09 15.67
C ALA A 164 2.16 -31.90 16.28
N LEU A 165 3.33 -31.28 16.49
CA LEU A 165 4.49 -31.92 17.13
C LEU A 165 4.24 -32.23 18.61
N PHE A 166 3.49 -31.38 19.32
CA PHE A 166 3.09 -31.61 20.71
C PHE A 166 2.13 -32.80 20.81
N ALA A 167 1.13 -32.89 19.93
CA ALA A 167 0.22 -34.05 19.87
C ALA A 167 0.97 -35.35 19.54
N LEU A 168 1.90 -35.31 18.57
CA LEU A 168 2.72 -36.46 18.19
C LEU A 168 3.65 -36.92 19.32
N SER A 169 4.22 -35.99 20.09
CA SER A 169 5.10 -36.32 21.22
C SER A 169 4.33 -36.95 22.39
N ILE A 170 3.11 -36.49 22.68
CA ILE A 170 2.23 -37.14 23.67
C ILE A 170 1.88 -38.58 23.23
N LEU A 171 1.52 -38.78 21.96
CA LEU A 171 1.21 -40.11 21.43
C LEU A 171 2.43 -41.04 21.49
N GLY A 172 3.63 -40.54 21.14
CA GLY A 172 4.88 -41.30 21.25
C GLY A 172 5.19 -41.75 22.68
N LEU A 173 5.02 -40.86 23.66
CA LEU A 173 5.22 -41.19 25.09
C LEU A 173 4.23 -42.24 25.59
N GLY A 174 2.97 -42.19 25.13
CA GLY A 174 1.94 -43.17 25.49
C GLY A 174 2.24 -44.58 24.95
N ILE A 175 2.80 -44.68 23.74
CA ILE A 175 3.19 -45.95 23.12
C ILE A 175 4.39 -46.57 23.84
N ILE A 176 5.40 -45.76 24.21
CA ILE A 176 6.58 -46.24 24.95
C ILE A 176 6.18 -46.78 26.33
N ARG A 177 5.26 -46.10 27.04
CA ARG A 177 4.78 -46.54 28.37
C ARG A 177 4.07 -47.89 28.32
N ARG A 178 3.27 -48.16 27.28
CA ARG A 178 2.56 -49.45 27.11
C ARG A 178 3.50 -50.62 26.78
N LYS A 179 4.63 -50.35 26.14
CA LYS A 179 5.62 -51.40 25.80
C LYS A 179 6.41 -51.86 27.03
N ASN A 180 6.67 -50.96 27.98
CA ASN A 180 7.44 -51.26 29.20
C ASN A 180 6.60 -51.82 30.36
N SER A 181 5.26 -51.81 30.29
CA SER A 181 4.40 -52.40 31.33
C SER A 181 3.99 -53.86 31.07
N LYS A 182 4.54 -54.49 30.02
CA LYS A 182 4.29 -55.89 29.65
C LYS A 182 5.52 -56.81 29.82
N GLN A 183 6.55 -56.35 30.54
CA GLN A 183 7.63 -57.17 31.09
C GLN A 183 7.43 -57.29 32.60
#